data_AF-A0A8W8I7P4-F1
#
_entry.id   AF-A0A8W8I7P4-F1
#
_cell.length_a   1.000
_cell.length_b   1.000
_cell.length_c   1.000
_cell.angle_alpha   90.00
_cell.angle_beta   90.00
_cell.angle_gamma   90.00
#
_symmetry.space_group_name_H-M   'P 1'
#
loop_
_entity.id
_entity.type
_entity.pdbx_description
1 polymer ?
#
loop_
_entity_poly.entity_id
_entity_poly.type
_entity_poly.pdbx_seq_one_letter_code
_entity_poly.pdbx_strand_id
1 'polypeptide(L)'
;MHFMTSTVIKCAPTICPSRNSADKNFISIPNCPYHTQTMKLNYSYLLCGTCIVFGTSLIYLSYRSSSFGYAHWTTFSKEILAGNPLRRSQISPADLQRSLILERVQSLESACDSADLSAYQFNFYQVTSRFYVDKQANLSYCKVPKAGSSFMTEIFFALDKDGKNNSKNSILKSKSIDEIFEMSRNRVHMIGNSKLAATPMLNDKELNTTVLLVSRNPYSRLYSAYVDKFYLFGLVKTAMEISKKNKKRLSSCGYDVTFPEFLDHVITTAYGGYAINRHWAPVYLLCHACDVKYDVVSKMDTLSNDMESILDYTNVSYSTRSSLINIIHRKYENKTAISLINVYIKSWNQYKKLCPDFLEYLSKIWKSFKIQGKLRIDLLFPKRKFAKAIKGEININEVIAIFLEYMTKYKLTSGERKLQRRRALVKAFSTVSEETITKIQELYKLDFMLFQYDTSPPTVV
;
A
#
# COMPACT_ATOMS: atom_id res chain seq x y z
N MET A 1 49.56 17.53 -16.78
CA MET A 1 50.41 16.91 -15.74
C MET A 1 50.38 17.82 -14.52
N HIS A 2 49.48 17.59 -13.55
CA HIS A 2 49.55 18.16 -12.20
C HIS A 2 48.80 17.20 -11.26
N PHE A 3 49.57 16.46 -10.47
CA PHE A 3 49.08 15.65 -9.37
C PHE A 3 48.77 16.60 -8.20
N MET A 4 47.54 16.59 -7.68
CA MET A 4 47.28 17.11 -6.33
C MET A 4 47.47 15.97 -5.33
N THR A 5 48.53 16.10 -4.53
CA THR A 5 48.82 15.24 -3.38
C THR A 5 47.85 15.52 -2.25
N SER A 6 47.13 14.49 -1.80
CA SER A 6 46.32 14.53 -0.58
C SER A 6 47.20 14.33 0.65
N THR A 7 47.28 15.34 1.52
CA THR A 7 47.99 15.27 2.81
C THR A 7 47.06 14.68 3.88
N VAL A 8 47.42 13.52 4.42
CA VAL A 8 46.71 12.90 5.56
C VAL A 8 47.36 13.40 6.85
N ILE A 9 46.67 14.25 7.61
CA ILE A 9 47.10 14.63 8.96
C ILE A 9 46.58 13.56 9.94
N LYS A 10 47.48 12.71 10.45
CA LYS A 10 47.19 11.78 11.54
C LYS A 10 47.29 12.51 12.88
N CYS A 11 46.18 12.70 13.58
CA CYS A 11 46.21 13.02 15.02
C CYS A 11 46.30 11.71 15.82
N ALA A 12 47.18 11.66 16.82
CA ALA A 12 47.37 10.49 17.68
C ALA A 12 46.12 10.25 18.56
N PRO A 13 45.75 9.00 18.86
CA PRO A 13 44.60 8.71 19.71
C PRO A 13 44.90 9.06 21.17
N THR A 14 44.17 10.04 21.73
CA THR A 14 44.12 10.29 23.18
C THR A 14 43.34 9.17 23.87
N ILE A 15 43.95 8.57 24.89
CA ILE A 15 43.33 7.59 25.79
C ILE A 15 42.25 8.32 26.63
N CYS A 16 40.99 7.89 26.55
CA CYS A 16 39.94 8.38 27.44
C CYS A 16 40.03 7.69 28.82
N PRO A 17 40.01 8.43 29.94
CA PRO A 17 39.99 7.82 31.27
C PRO A 17 38.60 7.24 31.60
N SER A 18 38.56 6.23 32.46
CA SER A 18 37.34 5.57 32.93
C SER A 18 36.49 6.51 33.81
N ARG A 19 35.16 6.31 33.75
CA ARG A 19 34.15 7.00 34.56
C ARG A 19 34.42 6.79 36.05
N ASN A 20 35.07 7.75 36.69
CA ASN A 20 34.82 8.19 38.07
C ASN A 20 35.79 9.33 38.43
N SER A 21 35.36 10.57 38.22
CA SER A 21 35.79 11.72 39.03
C SER A 21 34.94 12.92 38.67
N ALA A 22 34.34 13.50 39.70
CA ALA A 22 33.73 14.81 39.65
C ALA A 22 34.87 15.83 39.69
N ASP A 23 35.14 16.51 38.58
CA ASP A 23 35.84 17.80 38.61
C ASP A 23 35.50 18.61 37.35
N LYS A 24 34.96 19.81 37.59
CA LYS A 24 34.77 20.84 36.57
C LYS A 24 36.14 21.45 36.29
N ASN A 25 36.80 21.11 35.18
CA ASN A 25 37.93 21.89 34.69
C ASN A 25 37.97 22.00 33.17
N PHE A 26 38.24 23.22 32.71
CA PHE A 26 38.33 23.66 31.33
C PHE A 26 39.52 23.00 30.61
N ILE A 27 39.31 22.56 29.37
CA ILE A 27 40.40 22.14 28.47
C ILE A 27 40.58 23.22 27.41
N SER A 28 41.70 23.93 27.47
CA SER A 28 42.19 24.82 26.42
C SER A 28 42.85 24.02 25.31
N ILE A 29 42.45 24.26 24.05
CA ILE A 29 43.08 23.68 22.86
C ILE A 29 44.21 24.62 22.40
N PRO A 30 45.48 24.18 22.27
CA PRO A 30 46.52 25.04 21.74
C PRO A 30 46.49 25.10 20.20
N ASN A 31 46.42 26.33 19.70
CA ASN A 31 46.86 26.86 18.39
C ASN A 31 46.40 26.16 17.09
N CYS A 32 45.33 26.69 16.49
CA CYS A 32 45.13 26.71 15.04
C CYS A 32 44.94 28.18 14.58
N PRO A 33 45.70 28.68 13.58
CA PRO A 33 45.53 30.03 13.06
C PRO A 33 44.34 30.07 12.08
N TYR A 34 43.63 31.20 12.10
CA TYR A 34 42.47 31.61 11.26
C TYR A 34 41.06 31.31 11.80
N HIS A 35 40.42 32.41 12.20
CA HIS A 35 39.00 32.68 12.43
C HIS A 35 38.22 31.83 13.45
N THR A 36 38.10 32.41 14.63
CA THR A 36 37.17 32.08 15.71
C THR A 36 35.72 32.45 15.35
N GLN A 37 34.84 31.44 15.24
CA GLN A 37 33.41 31.60 15.52
C GLN A 37 33.02 30.62 16.63
N THR A 38 32.73 31.14 17.81
CA THR A 38 32.25 30.39 18.98
C THR A 38 30.75 30.10 18.86
N MET A 39 30.38 28.83 18.65
CA MET A 39 29.00 28.35 18.82
C MET A 39 28.84 27.72 20.21
N LYS A 40 27.91 28.23 21.03
CA LYS A 40 27.53 27.64 22.32
C LYS A 40 26.65 26.41 22.08
N LEU A 41 27.12 25.22 22.45
CA LEU A 41 26.30 24.00 22.54
C LEU A 41 26.04 23.69 24.02
N ASN A 42 24.76 23.56 24.39
CA ASN A 42 24.35 23.09 25.71
C ASN A 42 24.61 21.57 25.79
N TYR A 43 25.44 21.16 26.74
CA TYR A 43 25.87 19.78 26.93
C TYR A 43 24.77 18.92 27.57
N SER A 44 24.34 17.90 26.85
CA SER A 44 23.93 16.60 27.37
C SER A 44 24.35 15.59 26.33
N TYR A 45 25.16 14.59 26.71
CA TYR A 45 25.78 13.56 25.86
C TYR A 45 27.10 13.97 25.15
N LEU A 46 28.24 13.77 25.84
CA LEU A 46 29.54 13.60 25.16
C LEU A 46 29.54 12.26 24.42
N LEU A 47 29.49 12.29 23.09
CA LEU A 47 29.79 11.17 22.21
C LEU A 47 31.20 11.36 21.64
N CYS A 48 32.13 10.43 21.88
CA CYS A 48 33.42 10.42 21.20
C CYS A 48 33.20 10.30 19.69
N GLY A 49 33.77 11.23 18.93
CA GLY A 49 33.63 11.26 17.49
C GLY A 49 34.79 11.97 16.79
N THR A 50 35.07 11.58 15.55
CA THR A 50 36.05 12.23 14.68
C THR A 50 35.35 13.23 13.77
N CYS A 51 35.89 14.45 13.69
CA CYS A 51 35.46 15.47 12.73
C CYS A 51 36.33 15.38 11.47
N ILE A 52 35.71 15.25 10.30
CA ILE A 52 36.40 15.36 9.01
C ILE A 52 35.81 16.56 8.27
N VAL A 53 36.69 17.48 7.86
CA VAL A 53 36.31 18.67 7.07
C VAL A 53 36.57 18.38 5.60
N PHE A 54 35.54 18.49 4.76
CA PHE A 54 35.66 18.46 3.30
C PHE A 54 35.05 19.75 2.74
N GLY A 55 35.89 20.69 2.31
CA GLY A 55 35.43 22.01 1.85
C GLY A 55 34.70 22.79 2.96
N THR A 56 33.51 23.31 2.66
CA THR A 56 32.68 24.08 3.61
C THR A 56 31.79 23.21 4.53
N SER A 57 31.91 21.89 4.46
CA SER A 57 31.05 20.97 5.22
C SER A 57 31.80 20.28 6.36
N LEU A 58 31.17 20.25 7.53
CA LEU A 58 31.68 19.63 8.76
C LEU A 58 30.91 18.32 9.02
N ILE A 59 31.61 17.17 8.98
CA ILE A 59 30.99 15.86 9.22
C ILE A 59 31.39 15.38 10.61
N TYR A 60 30.39 15.12 11.47
CA TYR A 60 30.57 14.57 12.82
C TYR A 60 30.22 13.08 12.83
N LEU A 61 31.20 12.22 13.10
CA LEU A 61 31.00 10.77 13.22
C LEU A 61 30.90 10.37 14.69
N SER A 62 29.71 10.01 15.19
CA SER A 62 29.54 9.43 16.53
C SER A 62 29.31 7.92 16.48
N TYR A 63 30.02 7.16 17.30
CA TYR A 63 29.87 5.70 17.39
C TYR A 63 28.78 5.33 18.41
N ARG A 64 27.74 4.59 17.99
CA ARG A 64 26.78 3.93 18.89
C ARG A 64 26.80 2.43 18.63
N SER A 65 27.12 1.64 19.64
CA SER A 65 27.12 0.18 19.54
C SER A 65 25.68 -0.35 19.56
N SER A 66 25.16 -0.73 18.40
CA SER A 66 24.05 -1.68 18.27
C SER A 66 24.38 -2.65 17.15
N SER A 67 24.27 -3.94 17.46
CA SER A 67 24.52 -5.05 16.55
C SER A 67 23.67 -4.91 15.28
N PHE A 68 24.33 -4.95 14.12
CA PHE A 68 23.82 -4.68 12.76
C PHE A 68 23.57 -3.20 12.42
N GLY A 69 24.54 -2.65 11.68
CA GLY A 69 24.64 -1.24 11.33
C GLY A 69 23.82 -0.83 10.11
N TYR A 70 23.11 0.29 10.26
CA TYR A 70 22.69 1.18 9.19
C TYR A 70 22.65 2.62 9.75
N ALA A 71 23.81 3.25 9.90
CA ALA A 71 23.92 4.63 10.43
C ALA A 71 24.26 5.69 9.36
N HIS A 72 24.22 5.34 8.06
CA HIS A 72 24.70 6.23 6.98
C HIS A 72 23.60 6.83 6.07
N TRP A 73 22.30 6.58 6.33
CA TRP A 73 21.22 6.93 5.39
C TRP A 73 20.33 8.11 5.82
N THR A 74 20.30 8.44 7.12
CA THR A 74 19.37 9.45 7.67
C THR A 74 19.78 10.88 7.33
N THR A 75 21.07 11.20 7.33
CA THR A 75 21.60 12.52 6.92
C THR A 75 21.55 12.72 5.41
N PHE A 76 21.86 11.66 4.64
CA PHE A 76 21.91 11.72 3.18
C PHE A 76 20.53 12.01 2.54
N SER A 77 19.45 11.43 3.09
CA SER A 77 18.08 11.59 2.56
C SER A 77 17.47 12.98 2.82
N LYS A 78 17.66 13.54 4.03
CA LYS A 78 17.19 14.90 4.36
C LYS A 78 17.88 15.98 3.52
N GLU A 79 19.19 15.86 3.29
CA GLU A 79 19.94 16.79 2.43
C GLU A 79 19.58 16.68 0.94
N ILE A 80 19.20 15.49 0.45
CA ILE A 80 18.79 15.27 -0.95
C ILE A 80 17.45 15.96 -1.27
N LEU A 81 16.49 15.91 -0.36
CA LEU A 81 15.16 16.48 -0.59
C LEU A 81 15.13 18.00 -0.32
N ALA A 82 15.99 18.50 0.58
CA ALA A 82 16.12 19.91 0.89
C ALA A 82 17.13 20.67 -0.01
N GLY A 83 17.88 19.96 -0.86
CA GLY A 83 19.00 20.51 -1.62
C GLY A 83 18.69 20.94 -3.07
N ASN A 84 19.23 22.11 -3.44
CA ASN A 84 19.41 22.72 -4.78
C ASN A 84 19.00 21.84 -6.01
N PRO A 85 18.12 22.33 -6.92
CA PRO A 85 17.59 21.57 -8.08
C PRO A 85 18.62 20.81 -8.93
N LEU A 86 19.87 21.28 -8.98
CA LEU A 86 20.98 20.67 -9.72
C LEU A 86 21.45 19.30 -9.16
N ARG A 87 21.14 18.96 -7.90
CA ARG A 87 21.50 17.66 -7.31
C ARG A 87 20.48 16.55 -7.63
N ARG A 88 19.21 16.93 -7.88
CA ARG A 88 18.13 15.98 -8.18
C ARG A 88 18.28 15.31 -9.56
N SER A 89 18.99 15.94 -10.50
CA SER A 89 19.28 15.39 -11.83
C SER A 89 20.39 14.33 -11.87
N GLN A 90 21.12 14.10 -10.77
CA GLN A 90 22.21 13.12 -10.68
C GLN A 90 21.82 11.82 -9.95
N ILE A 91 20.60 11.73 -9.43
CA ILE A 91 20.14 10.60 -8.62
C ILE A 91 19.52 9.56 -9.54
N SER A 92 19.91 8.29 -9.37
CA SER A 92 19.30 7.21 -10.14
C SER A 92 17.80 7.08 -9.80
N PRO A 93 16.93 6.66 -10.74
CA PRO A 93 15.51 6.45 -10.44
C PRO A 93 15.28 5.48 -9.27
N ALA A 94 16.14 4.48 -9.11
CA ALA A 94 16.07 3.52 -8.01
C ALA A 94 16.38 4.17 -6.65
N ASP A 95 17.38 5.05 -6.58
CA ASP A 95 17.74 5.74 -5.33
C ASP A 95 16.69 6.78 -4.94
N LEU A 96 16.11 7.47 -5.93
CA LEU A 96 14.96 8.34 -5.70
C LEU A 96 13.78 7.53 -5.12
N GLN A 97 13.49 6.36 -5.70
CA GLN A 97 12.40 5.51 -5.23
C GLN A 97 12.63 4.98 -3.81
N ARG A 98 13.86 4.60 -3.45
CA ARG A 98 14.23 4.23 -2.07
C ARG A 98 14.10 5.40 -1.11
N SER A 99 14.52 6.61 -1.52
CA SER A 99 14.39 7.80 -0.67
C SER A 99 12.93 8.12 -0.33
N LEU A 100 12.01 7.98 -1.30
CA LEU A 100 10.57 8.17 -1.09
C LEU A 100 9.97 7.14 -0.13
N ILE A 101 10.46 5.90 -0.15
CA ILE A 101 10.03 4.85 0.80
C ILE A 101 10.47 5.21 2.22
N LEU A 102 11.73 5.62 2.40
CA LEU A 102 12.27 6.03 3.70
C LEU A 102 11.54 7.25 4.26
N GLU A 103 11.25 8.25 3.43
CA GLU A 103 10.49 9.44 3.82
C GLU A 103 9.11 9.07 4.37
N ARG A 104 8.44 8.07 3.77
CA ARG A 104 7.12 7.60 4.24
C ARG A 104 7.19 6.90 5.59
N VAL A 105 8.25 6.13 5.84
CA VAL A 105 8.48 5.50 7.16
C VAL A 105 8.70 6.58 8.22
N GLN A 106 9.62 7.53 7.97
CA GLN A 106 9.89 8.63 8.90
C GLN A 106 8.65 9.48 9.19
N SER A 107 7.84 9.72 8.17
CA SER A 107 6.59 10.48 8.32
C SER A 107 5.56 9.71 9.14
N LEU A 108 5.47 8.39 8.97
CA LEU A 108 4.60 7.53 9.78
C LEU A 108 5.04 7.60 11.26
N GLU A 109 6.33 7.39 11.54
CA GLU A 109 6.89 7.43 12.90
C GLU A 109 6.66 8.80 13.56
N SER A 110 7.00 9.88 12.86
CA SER A 110 6.82 11.25 13.37
C SER A 110 5.35 11.60 13.62
N ALA A 111 4.45 11.10 12.77
CA ALA A 111 3.01 11.32 12.95
C ALA A 111 2.45 10.47 14.10
N CYS A 112 2.97 9.26 14.33
CA CYS A 112 2.62 8.43 15.48
C CYS A 112 3.09 9.06 16.81
N ASP A 113 4.28 9.69 16.84
CA ASP A 113 4.80 10.37 18.03
C ASP A 113 4.01 11.63 18.40
N SER A 114 3.39 12.28 17.41
CA SER A 114 2.67 13.55 17.58
C SER A 114 1.15 13.41 17.64
N ALA A 115 0.60 12.28 17.19
CA ALA A 115 -0.83 12.05 17.21
C ALA A 115 -1.32 11.70 18.62
N ASP A 116 -2.36 12.41 19.09
CA ASP A 116 -3.13 11.95 20.24
C ASP A 116 -3.98 10.73 19.84
N LEU A 117 -3.40 9.54 19.93
CA LEU A 117 -4.07 8.27 19.61
C LEU A 117 -5.26 8.00 20.53
N SER A 118 -5.31 8.60 21.72
CA SER A 118 -6.40 8.45 22.68
C SER A 118 -7.67 9.19 22.25
N ALA A 119 -7.54 10.28 21.49
CA ALA A 119 -8.66 11.00 20.89
C ALA A 119 -9.38 10.23 19.77
N TYR A 120 -8.79 9.13 19.27
CA TYR A 120 -9.34 8.31 18.19
C TYR A 120 -9.89 6.97 18.68
N GLN A 121 -10.37 6.91 19.94
CA GLN A 121 -11.03 5.79 20.63
C GLN A 121 -12.32 5.29 19.92
N PHE A 122 -12.25 4.91 18.65
CA PHE A 122 -13.04 3.76 18.21
C PHE A 122 -12.50 2.58 19.00
N ASN A 123 -13.31 1.96 19.85
CA ASN A 123 -12.87 0.83 20.69
C ASN A 123 -12.03 -0.14 19.84
N PHE A 124 -10.75 -0.28 20.21
CA PHE A 124 -9.66 -0.91 19.45
C PHE A 124 -9.89 -2.39 19.07
N TYR A 125 -11.05 -2.96 19.40
CA TYR A 125 -11.41 -4.36 19.22
C TYR A 125 -12.34 -4.62 18.03
N GLN A 126 -12.54 -3.65 17.13
CA GLN A 126 -13.46 -3.83 16.00
C GLN A 126 -12.87 -4.64 14.83
N VAL A 127 -11.54 -4.79 14.70
CA VAL A 127 -10.92 -5.54 13.59
C VAL A 127 -9.64 -6.27 14.02
N THR A 128 -9.52 -7.54 13.64
CA THR A 128 -8.27 -8.31 13.82
C THR A 128 -7.29 -8.07 12.68
N SER A 129 -6.06 -7.70 13.03
CA SER A 129 -4.94 -7.55 12.11
C SER A 129 -4.51 -8.89 11.51
N ARG A 130 -4.07 -8.86 10.25
CA ARG A 130 -3.67 -10.07 9.52
C ARG A 130 -2.41 -9.84 8.71
N PHE A 131 -1.37 -10.59 9.05
CA PHE A 131 -0.07 -10.49 8.39
C PHE A 131 0.26 -11.78 7.63
N TYR A 132 0.88 -11.61 6.46
CA TYR A 132 1.70 -12.67 5.89
C TYR A 132 3.10 -12.53 6.48
N VAL A 133 3.69 -13.66 6.90
CA VAL A 133 5.03 -13.69 7.48
C VAL A 133 5.81 -14.78 6.76
N ASP A 134 6.84 -14.39 6.01
CA ASP A 134 7.77 -15.30 5.37
C ASP A 134 9.19 -15.03 5.89
N LYS A 135 9.58 -15.84 6.88
CA LYS A 135 10.91 -15.74 7.51
C LYS A 135 12.04 -16.15 6.57
N GLN A 136 11.78 -16.99 5.57
CA GLN A 136 12.82 -17.41 4.62
C GLN A 136 13.10 -16.28 3.62
N ALA A 137 12.03 -15.67 3.10
CA ALA A 137 12.13 -14.52 2.19
C ALA A 137 12.45 -13.20 2.91
N ASN A 138 12.55 -13.18 4.24
CA ASN A 138 12.78 -11.98 5.05
C ASN A 138 11.70 -10.90 4.84
N LEU A 139 10.42 -11.27 4.71
CA LEU A 139 9.35 -10.32 4.44
C LEU A 139 8.08 -10.63 5.23
N SER A 140 7.55 -9.61 5.89
CA SER A 140 6.22 -9.59 6.48
C SER A 140 5.36 -8.50 5.83
N TYR A 141 4.06 -8.74 5.68
CA TYR A 141 3.15 -7.79 5.03
C TYR A 141 1.79 -7.74 5.73
N CYS A 142 1.36 -6.55 6.16
CA CYS A 142 0.01 -6.33 6.66
C CYS A 142 -1.01 -6.38 5.51
N LYS A 143 -1.93 -7.35 5.53
CA LYS A 143 -2.93 -7.50 4.46
C LYS A 143 -4.04 -6.44 4.57
N VAL A 144 -3.93 -5.39 3.76
CA VAL A 144 -4.94 -4.33 3.63
C VAL A 144 -5.86 -4.56 2.42
N PRO A 145 -7.13 -4.94 2.62
CA PRO A 145 -8.06 -5.10 1.51
C PRO A 145 -8.20 -3.81 0.70
N LYS A 146 -8.31 -3.97 -0.62
CA LYS A 146 -8.47 -2.87 -1.58
C LYS A 146 -7.24 -1.97 -1.70
N ALA A 147 -6.08 -2.33 -1.15
CA ALA A 147 -4.79 -1.66 -1.34
C ALA A 147 -3.76 -2.63 -1.95
N GLY A 148 -4.12 -3.31 -3.05
CA GLY A 148 -3.18 -4.24 -3.72
C GLY A 148 -3.05 -5.61 -3.06
N SER A 149 -3.87 -5.93 -2.07
CA SER A 149 -3.77 -7.18 -1.29
C SER A 149 -3.80 -8.49 -2.10
N SER A 150 -4.49 -8.55 -3.24
CA SER A 150 -4.45 -9.74 -4.11
C SER A 150 -3.06 -9.91 -4.71
N PHE A 151 -2.54 -8.86 -5.32
CA PHE A 151 -1.21 -8.83 -5.91
C PHE A 151 -0.12 -9.15 -4.88
N MET A 152 -0.18 -8.55 -3.69
CA MET A 152 0.75 -8.90 -2.62
C MET A 152 0.62 -10.36 -2.15
N THR A 153 -0.59 -10.94 -2.18
CA THR A 153 -0.76 -12.36 -1.86
C THR A 153 -0.09 -13.25 -2.93
N GLU A 154 -0.17 -12.88 -4.21
CA GLU A 154 0.50 -13.57 -5.31
C GLU A 154 2.03 -13.45 -5.21
N ILE A 155 2.54 -12.28 -4.83
CA ILE A 155 3.97 -12.09 -4.50
C ILE A 155 4.40 -13.09 -3.42
N PHE A 156 3.70 -13.16 -2.29
CA PHE A 156 4.02 -14.11 -1.22
C PHE A 156 3.91 -15.59 -1.64
N PHE A 157 3.03 -15.93 -2.60
CA PHE A 157 3.00 -17.27 -3.16
C PHE A 157 4.24 -17.58 -4.01
N ALA A 158 4.76 -16.58 -4.72
CA ALA A 158 6.01 -16.73 -5.48
C ALA A 158 7.23 -16.80 -4.56
N LEU A 159 7.27 -16.01 -3.47
CA LEU A 159 8.35 -16.06 -2.48
C LEU A 159 8.42 -17.44 -1.78
N ASP A 160 7.26 -18.01 -1.40
CA ASP A 160 7.16 -19.35 -0.78
C ASP A 160 7.67 -20.49 -1.70
N LYS A 161 7.76 -20.24 -3.02
CA LYS A 161 8.30 -21.21 -3.99
C LYS A 161 9.84 -21.20 -4.04
N ASP A 162 10.46 -20.08 -3.70
CA ASP A 162 11.92 -19.89 -3.78
C ASP A 162 12.68 -20.59 -2.65
N GLY A 163 12.00 -20.83 -1.52
CA GLY A 163 12.59 -21.46 -0.34
C GLY A 163 13.01 -22.92 -0.53
N LYS A 164 14.07 -23.34 0.18
CA LYS A 164 14.54 -24.75 0.27
C LYS A 164 13.46 -25.69 0.83
N ASN A 165 12.50 -25.15 1.57
CA ASN A 165 11.27 -25.85 1.93
C ASN A 165 10.28 -25.71 0.77
N ASN A 166 10.21 -26.73 -0.10
CA ASN A 166 9.13 -26.89 -1.06
C ASN A 166 7.79 -26.44 -0.44
N SER A 167 7.08 -25.50 -1.07
CA SER A 167 5.76 -25.03 -0.64
C SER A 167 4.92 -26.20 -0.09
N LYS A 168 4.50 -26.09 1.19
CA LYS A 168 3.63 -27.10 1.83
C LYS A 168 2.29 -27.24 1.11
N ASN A 169 1.92 -26.24 0.30
CA ASN A 169 0.73 -26.28 -0.52
C ASN A 169 1.05 -26.92 -1.88
N SER A 170 0.51 -28.12 -2.12
CA SER A 170 0.70 -28.89 -3.35
C SER A 170 0.27 -28.14 -4.61
N ILE A 171 -0.76 -27.30 -4.53
CA ILE A 171 -1.28 -26.50 -5.66
C ILE A 171 -0.28 -25.42 -6.08
N LEU A 172 0.40 -24.79 -5.12
CA LEU A 172 1.41 -23.77 -5.41
C LEU A 172 2.72 -24.41 -5.90
N LYS A 173 3.07 -25.59 -5.37
CA LYS A 173 4.28 -26.33 -5.78
C LYS A 173 4.27 -26.65 -7.28
N SER A 174 3.12 -27.05 -7.82
CA SER A 174 2.98 -27.43 -9.23
C SER A 174 2.92 -26.25 -10.20
N LYS A 175 2.82 -25.00 -9.74
CA LYS A 175 2.65 -23.81 -10.59
C LYS A 175 3.95 -23.06 -10.80
N SER A 176 4.20 -22.57 -12.00
CA SER A 176 5.24 -21.58 -12.28
C SER A 176 4.90 -20.23 -11.63
N ILE A 177 5.87 -19.31 -11.56
CA ILE A 177 5.62 -17.96 -11.05
C ILE A 177 4.57 -17.26 -11.92
N ASP A 178 4.67 -17.33 -13.25
CA ASP A 178 3.65 -16.75 -14.15
C ASP A 178 2.25 -17.35 -13.89
N GLU A 179 2.15 -18.66 -13.69
CA GLU A 179 0.87 -19.32 -13.41
C GLU A 179 0.23 -18.92 -12.07
N ILE A 180 1.03 -18.43 -11.10
CA ILE A 180 0.54 -17.89 -9.83
C ILE A 180 -0.21 -16.58 -10.06
N PHE A 181 0.35 -15.66 -10.86
CA PHE A 181 -0.27 -14.38 -11.21
C PHE A 181 -1.47 -14.53 -12.17
N GLU A 182 -1.71 -15.74 -12.67
CA GLU A 182 -2.87 -16.11 -13.48
C GLU A 182 -3.96 -16.82 -12.68
N MET A 183 -3.73 -17.08 -11.39
CA MET A 183 -4.71 -17.74 -10.54
C MET A 183 -5.97 -16.89 -10.38
N SER A 184 -7.11 -17.58 -10.25
CA SER A 184 -8.35 -16.86 -10.00
C SER A 184 -8.32 -16.14 -8.66
N ARG A 185 -8.85 -14.92 -8.63
CA ARG A 185 -8.89 -14.08 -7.42
C ARG A 185 -9.46 -14.83 -6.20
N ASN A 186 -10.49 -15.66 -6.39
CA ASN A 186 -11.07 -16.46 -5.31
C ASN A 186 -10.10 -17.50 -4.76
N ARG A 187 -9.33 -18.16 -5.64
CA ARG A 187 -8.32 -19.15 -5.22
C ARG A 187 -7.18 -18.48 -4.47
N VAL A 188 -6.74 -17.31 -4.95
CA VAL A 188 -5.73 -16.48 -4.28
C VAL A 188 -6.19 -16.09 -2.87
N HIS A 189 -7.43 -15.59 -2.71
CA HIS A 189 -7.94 -15.23 -1.39
C HIS A 189 -8.12 -16.44 -0.47
N MET A 190 -8.59 -17.57 -0.99
CA MET A 190 -8.79 -18.79 -0.22
C MET A 190 -7.46 -19.31 0.35
N ILE A 191 -6.45 -19.53 -0.50
CA ILE A 191 -5.14 -20.03 -0.09
C ILE A 191 -4.40 -18.97 0.75
N GLY A 192 -4.53 -17.70 0.39
CA GLY A 192 -3.88 -16.62 1.11
C GLY A 192 -4.41 -16.50 2.52
N ASN A 193 -5.74 -16.54 2.70
CA ASN A 193 -6.35 -16.44 4.03
C ASN A 193 -5.97 -17.59 4.97
N SER A 194 -5.72 -18.81 4.46
CA SER A 194 -5.24 -19.92 5.30
C SER A 194 -3.79 -19.78 5.73
N LYS A 195 -3.01 -18.90 5.09
CA LYS A 195 -1.60 -18.62 5.41
C LYS A 195 -1.41 -17.37 6.27
N LEU A 196 -2.49 -16.64 6.58
CA LEU A 196 -2.40 -15.43 7.38
C LEU A 196 -2.23 -15.78 8.86
N ALA A 197 -1.24 -15.18 9.51
CA ALA A 197 -1.24 -15.08 10.95
C ALA A 197 -2.27 -14.01 11.34
N ALA A 198 -3.30 -14.42 12.08
CA ALA A 198 -4.16 -13.49 12.78
C ALA A 198 -3.46 -13.15 14.10
N THR A 199 -3.10 -11.89 14.27
CA THR A 199 -2.34 -11.44 15.44
C THR A 199 -3.11 -10.29 16.07
N PRO A 200 -3.53 -10.41 17.34
CA PRO A 200 -4.19 -9.31 18.03
C PRO A 200 -3.25 -8.10 18.17
N MET A 201 -1.95 -8.33 18.38
CA MET A 201 -0.89 -7.34 18.36
C MET A 201 0.40 -8.08 18.00
N LEU A 202 1.14 -7.63 16.98
CA LEU A 202 2.49 -8.15 16.76
C LEU A 202 3.43 -7.39 17.67
N ASN A 203 4.03 -8.06 18.64
CA ASN A 203 5.16 -7.46 19.33
C ASN A 203 6.35 -7.46 18.35
N ASP A 204 7.03 -6.31 18.18
CA ASP A 204 8.18 -6.13 17.26
C ASP A 204 9.24 -7.25 17.34
N LYS A 205 9.38 -7.90 18.50
CA LYS A 205 10.31 -9.03 18.70
C LYS A 205 9.91 -10.32 17.96
N GLU A 206 8.68 -10.46 17.49
CA GLU A 206 8.16 -11.72 16.93
C GLU A 206 8.36 -11.87 15.41
N LEU A 207 8.38 -10.75 14.68
CA LEU A 207 8.45 -10.80 13.22
C LEU A 207 9.84 -11.07 12.67
N ASN A 208 10.91 -10.52 13.28
CA ASN A 208 12.32 -10.65 12.84
C ASN A 208 12.49 -10.74 11.31
N THR A 209 11.80 -9.86 10.58
CA THR A 209 11.74 -9.78 9.12
C THR A 209 11.51 -8.33 8.73
N THR A 210 11.79 -7.97 7.47
CA THR A 210 11.40 -6.67 6.91
C THR A 210 9.87 -6.55 6.90
N VAL A 211 9.30 -5.55 7.57
CA VAL A 211 7.84 -5.38 7.70
C VAL A 211 7.33 -4.31 6.72
N LEU A 212 6.46 -4.74 5.81
CA LEU A 212 5.85 -3.91 4.76
C LEU A 212 4.40 -3.55 5.11
N LEU A 213 4.09 -2.26 4.93
CA LEU A 213 2.73 -1.73 4.88
C LEU A 213 2.44 -1.11 3.51
N VAL A 214 1.28 -1.44 2.93
CA VAL A 214 0.78 -0.80 1.72
C VAL A 214 -0.51 -0.04 2.06
N SER A 215 -0.41 1.29 2.02
CA SER A 215 -1.55 2.20 2.26
C SER A 215 -2.28 2.53 0.97
N ARG A 216 -3.51 3.04 1.07
CA ARG A 216 -4.27 3.60 -0.06
C ARG A 216 -5.09 4.78 0.41
N ASN A 217 -5.17 5.82 -0.43
CA ASN A 217 -6.01 6.98 -0.18
C ASN A 217 -7.43 6.57 0.23
N PRO A 218 -7.95 7.03 1.39
CA PRO A 218 -9.24 6.59 1.93
C PRO A 218 -10.40 6.67 0.94
N TYR A 219 -10.54 7.79 0.21
CA TYR A 219 -11.61 7.99 -0.77
C TYR A 219 -11.56 6.94 -1.90
N SER A 220 -10.37 6.74 -2.47
CA SER A 220 -10.16 5.73 -3.52
C SER A 220 -10.41 4.31 -3.01
N ARG A 221 -10.06 4.03 -1.75
CA ARG A 221 -10.25 2.72 -1.12
C ARG A 221 -11.73 2.44 -0.87
N LEU A 222 -12.47 3.40 -0.31
CA LEU A 222 -13.93 3.34 -0.09
C LEU A 222 -14.68 3.09 -1.40
N TYR A 223 -14.39 3.86 -2.45
CA TYR A 223 -15.05 3.67 -3.74
C TYR A 223 -14.73 2.30 -4.35
N SER A 224 -13.49 1.82 -4.21
CA SER A 224 -13.11 0.48 -4.63
C SER A 224 -13.83 -0.62 -3.85
N ALA A 225 -14.09 -0.42 -2.55
CA ALA A 225 -14.88 -1.33 -1.73
C ALA A 225 -16.34 -1.34 -2.17
N TYR A 226 -16.95 -0.18 -2.39
CA TYR A 226 -18.32 -0.05 -2.90
C TYR A 226 -18.52 -0.83 -4.21
N VAL A 227 -17.66 -0.59 -5.21
CA VAL A 227 -17.78 -1.24 -6.53
C VAL A 227 -17.66 -2.77 -6.41
N ASP A 228 -16.73 -3.25 -5.58
CA ASP A 228 -16.48 -4.69 -5.41
C ASP A 228 -17.56 -5.39 -4.58
N LYS A 229 -18.10 -4.72 -3.54
CA LYS A 229 -18.96 -5.36 -2.54
C LYS A 229 -20.44 -5.16 -2.77
N PHE A 230 -20.84 -3.98 -3.23
CA PHE A 230 -22.25 -3.62 -3.39
C PHE A 230 -22.62 -3.60 -4.87
N TYR A 231 -21.80 -2.98 -5.71
CA TYR A 231 -22.12 -2.86 -7.14
C TYR A 231 -22.00 -4.20 -7.92
N LEU A 232 -21.11 -5.10 -7.48
CA LEU A 232 -20.80 -6.40 -8.12
C LEU A 232 -21.03 -7.62 -7.21
N PHE A 233 -22.01 -7.55 -6.31
CA PHE A 233 -22.48 -8.68 -5.49
C PHE A 233 -21.43 -9.34 -4.57
N GLY A 234 -20.41 -8.61 -4.13
CA GLY A 234 -19.43 -9.13 -3.18
C GLY A 234 -19.96 -9.30 -1.74
N LEU A 235 -21.02 -8.59 -1.33
CA LEU A 235 -21.68 -8.65 -0.02
C LEU A 235 -23.21 -8.44 -0.15
N VAL A 236 -23.88 -9.29 -0.93
CA VAL A 236 -25.33 -9.17 -1.23
C VAL A 236 -26.20 -9.09 0.03
N LYS A 237 -25.91 -9.86 1.08
CA LYS A 237 -26.70 -9.83 2.32
C LYS A 237 -26.72 -8.44 2.97
N THR A 238 -25.54 -7.83 3.13
CA THR A 238 -25.42 -6.47 3.65
C THR A 238 -26.07 -5.44 2.71
N ALA A 239 -25.96 -5.63 1.40
CA ALA A 239 -26.63 -4.75 0.44
C ALA A 239 -28.17 -4.82 0.58
N MET A 240 -28.74 -6.01 0.78
CA MET A 240 -30.17 -6.19 1.05
C MET A 240 -30.61 -5.52 2.35
N GLU A 241 -29.79 -5.60 3.42
CA GLU A 241 -30.07 -4.93 4.69
C GLU A 241 -30.13 -3.41 4.53
N ILE A 242 -29.19 -2.81 3.78
CA ILE A 242 -29.19 -1.38 3.46
C ILE A 242 -30.44 -1.01 2.64
N SER A 243 -30.74 -1.74 1.56
CA SER A 243 -31.93 -1.46 0.75
C SER A 243 -33.22 -1.56 1.56
N LYS A 244 -33.33 -2.57 2.45
CA LYS A 244 -34.48 -2.71 3.37
C LYS A 244 -34.59 -1.54 4.34
N LYS A 245 -33.48 -1.13 4.97
CA LYS A 245 -33.44 0.03 5.87
C LYS A 245 -33.92 1.30 5.18
N ASN A 246 -33.53 1.48 3.92
CA ASN A 246 -33.90 2.62 3.10
C ASN A 246 -35.27 2.46 2.42
N LYS A 247 -36.05 1.45 2.82
CA LYS A 247 -37.41 1.15 2.31
C LYS A 247 -37.46 1.02 0.78
N LYS A 248 -36.34 0.63 0.15
CA LYS A 248 -36.27 0.42 -1.30
C LYS A 248 -37.02 -0.86 -1.66
N ARG A 249 -37.93 -0.74 -2.63
CA ARG A 249 -38.74 -1.85 -3.14
C ARG A 249 -38.21 -2.42 -4.47
N LEU A 250 -37.18 -1.78 -5.06
CA LEU A 250 -36.75 -2.07 -6.43
C LEU A 250 -35.92 -3.35 -6.56
N SER A 251 -35.14 -3.75 -5.55
CA SER A 251 -34.29 -4.94 -5.67
C SER A 251 -34.32 -5.87 -4.47
N SER A 252 -34.61 -7.14 -4.71
CA SER A 252 -34.59 -8.19 -3.68
C SER A 252 -33.16 -8.65 -3.32
N CYS A 253 -32.14 -8.25 -4.09
CA CYS A 253 -30.73 -8.54 -3.79
C CYS A 253 -29.90 -7.31 -3.39
N GLY A 254 -30.52 -6.15 -3.15
CA GLY A 254 -29.83 -4.92 -2.77
C GLY A 254 -28.90 -4.34 -3.84
N TYR A 255 -29.13 -4.64 -5.12
CA TYR A 255 -28.28 -4.15 -6.22
C TYR A 255 -28.35 -2.63 -6.39
N ASP A 256 -29.41 -2.00 -5.86
CA ASP A 256 -29.75 -0.59 -5.96
C ASP A 256 -29.13 0.28 -4.85
N VAL A 257 -28.27 -0.30 -3.99
CA VAL A 257 -27.47 0.47 -3.03
C VAL A 257 -26.54 1.42 -3.76
N THR A 258 -26.68 2.71 -3.47
CA THR A 258 -25.87 3.80 -4.04
C THR A 258 -24.58 3.99 -3.24
N PHE A 259 -23.64 4.76 -3.81
CA PHE A 259 -22.39 5.05 -3.13
C PHE A 259 -22.57 5.87 -1.84
N PRO A 260 -23.41 6.93 -1.81
CA PRO A 260 -23.74 7.63 -0.56
C PRO A 260 -24.32 6.70 0.52
N GLU A 261 -25.29 5.84 0.18
CA GLU A 261 -25.89 4.91 1.15
C GLU A 261 -24.88 3.91 1.72
N PHE A 262 -23.90 3.50 0.91
CA PHE A 262 -22.77 2.71 1.39
C PHE A 262 -21.92 3.51 2.39
N LEU A 263 -21.59 4.77 2.11
CA LEU A 263 -20.81 5.60 3.05
C LEU A 263 -21.57 5.82 4.36
N ASP A 264 -22.87 6.08 4.29
CA ASP A 264 -23.71 6.22 5.49
C ASP A 264 -23.73 4.93 6.31
N HIS A 265 -23.74 3.76 5.64
CA HIS A 265 -23.60 2.48 6.32
C HIS A 265 -22.22 2.31 6.98
N VAL A 266 -21.13 2.71 6.31
CA VAL A 266 -19.78 2.70 6.90
C VAL A 266 -19.72 3.53 8.16
N ILE A 267 -20.23 4.76 8.11
CA ILE A 267 -20.30 5.69 9.25
C ILE A 267 -21.15 5.08 10.37
N THR A 268 -22.39 4.69 10.06
CA THR A 268 -23.33 4.15 11.06
C THR A 268 -22.75 2.93 11.78
N THR A 269 -22.07 2.03 11.05
CA THR A 269 -21.49 0.83 11.66
C THR A 269 -20.25 1.13 12.49
N ALA A 270 -19.41 2.09 12.08
CA ALA A 270 -18.23 2.52 12.82
C ALA A 270 -18.60 3.17 14.17
N TYR A 271 -19.51 4.15 14.16
CA TYR A 271 -19.93 4.85 15.39
C TYR A 271 -20.93 4.05 16.24
N GLY A 272 -21.59 3.04 15.65
CA GLY A 272 -22.55 2.18 16.35
C GLY A 272 -21.93 1.11 17.25
N GLY A 273 -20.60 1.04 17.37
CA GLY A 273 -19.89 0.05 18.20
C GLY A 273 -19.81 -1.36 17.60
N TYR A 274 -20.22 -1.56 16.35
CA TYR A 274 -20.15 -2.85 15.67
C TYR A 274 -18.75 -3.13 15.12
N ALA A 275 -18.42 -4.41 14.91
CA ALA A 275 -17.18 -4.77 14.21
C ALA A 275 -17.17 -4.18 12.79
N ILE A 276 -16.27 -3.25 12.53
CA ILE A 276 -16.12 -2.61 11.22
C ILE A 276 -15.57 -3.61 10.20
N ASN A 277 -16.19 -3.67 9.02
CA ASN A 277 -15.75 -4.60 8.00
C ASN A 277 -14.36 -4.20 7.47
N ARG A 278 -13.42 -5.14 7.48
CA ARG A 278 -12.04 -4.93 7.02
C ARG A 278 -11.87 -4.40 5.59
N HIS A 279 -12.89 -4.50 4.72
CA HIS A 279 -12.83 -3.95 3.37
C HIS A 279 -12.87 -2.43 3.32
N TRP A 280 -13.43 -1.80 4.36
CA TRP A 280 -13.46 -0.35 4.53
C TRP A 280 -12.83 0.12 5.84
N ALA A 281 -12.57 -0.74 6.84
CA ALA A 281 -11.85 -0.33 8.05
C ALA A 281 -10.58 0.50 7.75
N PRO A 282 -10.31 1.60 8.48
CA PRO A 282 -9.08 2.37 8.33
C PRO A 282 -7.81 1.51 8.33
N VAL A 283 -6.81 1.91 7.55
CA VAL A 283 -5.55 1.18 7.41
C VAL A 283 -4.76 1.21 8.72
N TYR A 284 -4.80 2.34 9.44
CA TYR A 284 -4.12 2.44 10.75
C TYR A 284 -4.61 1.38 11.74
N LEU A 285 -5.93 1.12 11.77
CA LEU A 285 -6.53 0.06 12.60
C LEU A 285 -6.20 -1.33 12.10
N LEU A 286 -6.26 -1.57 10.79
CA LEU A 286 -6.02 -2.89 10.19
C LEU A 286 -4.61 -3.43 10.41
N CYS A 287 -3.68 -2.52 10.66
CA CYS A 287 -2.26 -2.80 10.67
C CYS A 287 -1.57 -2.41 11.98
N HIS A 288 -2.27 -1.78 12.92
CA HIS A 288 -1.64 -1.18 14.11
C HIS A 288 -0.47 -0.27 13.72
N ALA A 289 -0.76 0.72 12.86
CA ALA A 289 0.27 1.49 12.18
C ALA A 289 1.29 2.19 13.11
N CYS A 290 0.90 2.48 14.36
CA CYS A 290 1.78 3.07 15.37
C CYS A 290 2.33 2.07 16.41
N ASP A 291 1.78 0.85 16.49
CA ASP A 291 2.27 -0.17 17.43
C ASP A 291 3.28 -1.12 16.78
N VAL A 292 3.28 -1.21 15.43
CA VAL A 292 4.18 -2.05 14.65
C VAL A 292 5.25 -1.20 13.99
N LYS A 293 6.52 -1.58 14.18
CA LYS A 293 7.63 -0.96 13.45
C LYS A 293 7.67 -1.45 12.00
N TYR A 294 7.46 -0.52 11.07
CA TYR A 294 7.51 -0.78 9.63
C TYR A 294 8.85 -0.37 9.04
N ASP A 295 9.53 -1.29 8.38
CA ASP A 295 10.73 -0.98 7.60
C ASP A 295 10.39 -0.35 6.25
N VAL A 296 9.19 -0.63 5.72
CA VAL A 296 8.75 -0.14 4.40
C VAL A 296 7.28 0.30 4.43
N VAL A 297 7.04 1.55 4.00
CA VAL A 297 5.70 2.09 3.74
C VAL A 297 5.54 2.41 2.25
N SER A 298 4.66 1.66 1.58
CA SER A 298 4.29 1.86 0.18
C SER A 298 2.89 2.44 0.05
N LYS A 299 2.61 3.10 -1.08
CA LYS A 299 1.28 3.59 -1.45
C LYS A 299 0.76 2.79 -2.64
N MET A 300 -0.52 2.43 -2.65
CA MET A 300 -1.16 1.69 -3.76
C MET A 300 -0.89 2.31 -5.14
N ASP A 301 -0.81 3.64 -5.22
CA ASP A 301 -0.59 4.36 -6.48
C ASP A 301 0.85 4.26 -7.01
N THR A 302 1.82 3.96 -6.13
CA THR A 302 3.24 3.77 -6.47
C THR A 302 3.71 2.34 -6.28
N LEU A 303 2.86 1.42 -5.78
CA LEU A 303 3.23 0.06 -5.39
C LEU A 303 4.06 -0.66 -6.45
N SER A 304 3.66 -0.61 -7.72
CA SER A 304 4.42 -1.26 -8.81
C SER A 304 5.85 -0.74 -8.95
N ASN A 305 6.08 0.55 -8.75
CA ASN A 305 7.42 1.14 -8.78
C ASN A 305 8.18 0.85 -7.47
N ASP A 306 7.48 0.87 -6.34
CA ASP A 306 8.07 0.56 -5.03
C ASP A 306 8.54 -0.91 -4.97
N MET A 307 7.92 -1.82 -5.74
CA MET A 307 8.19 -3.26 -5.66
C MET A 307 9.63 -3.65 -6.00
N GLU A 308 10.30 -2.96 -6.92
CA GLU A 308 11.70 -3.27 -7.25
C GLU A 308 12.60 -3.08 -6.02
N SER A 309 12.39 -1.96 -5.30
CA SER A 309 13.09 -1.66 -4.05
C SER A 309 12.63 -2.56 -2.90
N ILE A 310 11.34 -2.89 -2.81
CA ILE A 310 10.83 -3.84 -1.80
C ILE A 310 11.53 -5.20 -1.95
N LEU A 311 11.70 -5.70 -3.17
CA LEU A 311 12.36 -6.97 -3.43
C LEU A 311 13.86 -6.96 -3.10
N ASP A 312 14.52 -5.79 -3.02
CA ASP A 312 15.91 -5.70 -2.53
C ASP A 312 16.04 -6.05 -1.04
N TYR A 313 15.00 -5.85 -0.25
CA TYR A 313 15.00 -6.19 1.19
C TYR A 313 14.70 -7.67 1.47
N THR A 314 14.38 -8.44 0.43
CA THR A 314 14.01 -9.85 0.54
C THR A 314 15.21 -10.76 0.32
N ASN A 315 15.22 -11.90 1.01
CA ASN A 315 16.24 -12.93 0.85
C ASN A 315 15.78 -14.00 -0.16
N VAL A 316 15.55 -13.58 -1.41
CA VAL A 316 15.17 -14.49 -2.50
C VAL A 316 16.25 -14.56 -3.56
N SER A 317 16.27 -15.67 -4.29
CA SER A 317 17.21 -15.91 -5.37
C SER A 317 17.07 -14.87 -6.49
N TYR A 318 18.18 -14.62 -7.17
CA TYR A 318 18.22 -13.72 -8.32
C TYR A 318 17.22 -14.10 -9.41
N SER A 319 17.02 -15.41 -9.66
CA SER A 319 16.08 -15.90 -10.68
C SER A 319 14.64 -15.57 -10.31
N THR A 320 14.21 -15.88 -9.08
CA THR A 320 12.87 -15.52 -8.58
C THR A 320 12.66 -14.02 -8.61
N ARG A 321 13.63 -13.24 -8.11
CA ARG A 321 13.57 -11.77 -8.14
C ARG A 321 13.40 -11.24 -9.56
N SER A 322 14.21 -11.72 -10.50
CA SER A 322 14.15 -11.31 -11.91
C SER A 322 12.81 -11.67 -12.56
N SER A 323 12.28 -12.87 -12.29
CA SER A 323 10.94 -13.27 -12.75
C SER A 323 9.84 -12.36 -12.19
N LEU A 324 9.90 -12.01 -10.90
CA LEU A 324 8.93 -11.11 -10.28
C LEU A 324 8.98 -9.71 -10.88
N ILE A 325 10.17 -9.13 -11.06
CA ILE A 325 10.36 -7.83 -11.71
C ILE A 325 9.78 -7.85 -13.13
N ASN A 326 10.09 -8.88 -13.92
CA ASN A 326 9.54 -9.03 -15.27
C ASN A 326 8.00 -9.08 -15.27
N ILE A 327 7.39 -9.81 -14.33
CA ILE A 327 5.93 -9.90 -14.19
C ILE A 327 5.31 -8.55 -13.85
N ILE A 328 5.93 -7.80 -12.93
CA ILE A 328 5.48 -6.46 -12.53
C ILE A 328 5.46 -5.51 -13.73
N HIS A 329 6.47 -5.60 -14.62
CA HIS A 329 6.52 -4.79 -15.84
C HIS A 329 5.56 -5.26 -16.94
N ARG A 330 5.30 -6.57 -17.06
CA ARG A 330 4.53 -7.16 -18.19
C ARG A 330 3.02 -6.86 -18.21
N LYS A 331 2.42 -6.30 -17.15
CA LYS A 331 1.00 -5.87 -17.07
C LYS A 331 0.00 -6.88 -17.69
N TYR A 332 -0.31 -7.97 -16.96
CA TYR A 332 -1.26 -9.03 -17.37
C TYR A 332 -2.75 -8.61 -17.40
N GLU A 333 -3.12 -7.67 -18.28
CA GLU A 333 -4.46 -7.05 -18.26
C GLU A 333 -5.60 -7.99 -18.69
N ASN A 334 -5.38 -8.81 -19.72
CA ASN A 334 -6.41 -9.67 -20.33
C ASN A 334 -6.76 -10.88 -19.45
N LYS A 335 -5.75 -11.61 -18.95
CA LYS A 335 -5.98 -12.79 -18.08
C LYS A 335 -6.65 -12.39 -16.76
N THR A 336 -6.22 -11.28 -16.17
CA THR A 336 -6.89 -10.71 -14.97
C THR A 336 -8.37 -10.38 -15.26
N ALA A 337 -8.68 -9.82 -16.43
CA ALA A 337 -10.05 -9.54 -16.83
C ALA A 337 -10.90 -10.81 -16.95
N ILE A 338 -10.39 -11.86 -17.60
CA ILE A 338 -11.07 -13.16 -17.73
C ILE A 338 -11.40 -13.74 -16.34
N SER A 339 -10.42 -13.77 -15.43
CA SER A 339 -10.66 -14.26 -14.07
C SER A 339 -11.73 -13.44 -13.35
N LEU A 340 -11.73 -12.12 -13.50
CA LEU A 340 -12.72 -11.25 -12.84
C LEU A 340 -14.13 -11.49 -13.38
N ILE A 341 -14.28 -11.59 -14.70
CA ILE A 341 -15.57 -11.90 -15.35
C ILE A 341 -16.12 -13.22 -14.80
N ASN A 342 -15.30 -14.27 -14.78
CA ASN A 342 -15.70 -15.57 -14.22
C ASN A 342 -16.13 -15.49 -12.75
N VAL A 343 -15.41 -14.72 -11.93
CA VAL A 343 -15.78 -14.51 -10.51
C VAL A 343 -17.13 -13.78 -10.40
N TYR A 344 -17.37 -12.76 -11.21
CA TYR A 344 -18.61 -12.00 -11.17
C TYR A 344 -19.80 -12.82 -11.67
N ILE A 345 -19.63 -13.59 -12.74
CA ILE A 345 -20.67 -14.50 -13.25
C ILE A 345 -21.00 -15.57 -12.21
N LYS A 346 -19.98 -16.16 -11.56
CA LYS A 346 -20.19 -17.10 -10.46
C LYS A 346 -20.97 -16.48 -9.30
N SER A 347 -20.65 -15.23 -8.96
CA SER A 347 -21.36 -14.48 -7.90
C SER A 347 -22.82 -14.26 -8.29
N TRP A 348 -23.11 -13.89 -9.54
CA TRP A 348 -24.48 -13.75 -10.02
C TRP A 348 -25.24 -15.08 -9.99
N ASN A 349 -24.62 -16.18 -10.43
CA ASN A 349 -25.24 -17.51 -10.40
C ASN A 349 -25.72 -17.92 -9.00
N GLN A 350 -25.02 -17.49 -7.95
CA GLN A 350 -25.43 -17.72 -6.55
C GLN A 350 -26.71 -16.96 -6.16
N TYR A 351 -26.95 -15.80 -6.78
CA TYR A 351 -28.06 -14.89 -6.44
C TYR A 351 -29.09 -14.71 -7.56
N LYS A 352 -29.01 -15.50 -8.64
CA LYS A 352 -29.88 -15.39 -9.82
C LYS A 352 -31.38 -15.49 -9.52
N LYS A 353 -31.76 -16.18 -8.43
CA LYS A 353 -33.16 -16.25 -7.97
C LYS A 353 -33.66 -14.91 -7.42
N LEU A 354 -32.79 -14.15 -6.76
CA LEU A 354 -33.11 -12.83 -6.25
C LEU A 354 -33.03 -11.79 -7.37
N CYS A 355 -31.95 -11.83 -8.16
CA CYS A 355 -31.71 -10.87 -9.24
C CYS A 355 -31.55 -11.58 -10.59
N PRO A 356 -32.67 -11.89 -11.27
CA PRO A 356 -32.68 -12.73 -12.47
C PRO A 356 -32.22 -12.01 -13.76
N ASP A 357 -32.18 -10.67 -13.79
CA ASP A 357 -31.73 -9.94 -14.98
C ASP A 357 -30.20 -10.00 -15.12
N PHE A 358 -29.71 -11.02 -15.84
CA PHE A 358 -28.30 -11.18 -16.11
C PHE A 358 -27.75 -10.11 -17.08
N LEU A 359 -28.58 -9.62 -18.01
CA LEU A 359 -28.15 -8.61 -18.98
C LEU A 359 -27.87 -7.27 -18.29
N GLU A 360 -28.73 -6.91 -17.33
CA GLU A 360 -28.49 -5.77 -16.45
C GLU A 360 -27.20 -5.97 -15.65
N TYR A 361 -26.98 -7.14 -15.05
CA TYR A 361 -25.76 -7.41 -14.32
C TYR A 361 -24.49 -7.34 -15.19
N LEU A 362 -24.54 -7.83 -16.43
CA LEU A 362 -23.46 -7.67 -17.41
C LEU A 362 -23.17 -6.19 -17.70
N SER A 363 -24.20 -5.34 -17.75
CA SER A 363 -24.02 -3.89 -17.89
C SER A 363 -23.29 -3.27 -16.69
N LYS A 364 -23.50 -3.81 -15.49
CA LYS A 364 -22.77 -3.40 -14.28
C LYS A 364 -21.32 -3.87 -14.32
N ILE A 365 -21.06 -5.12 -14.73
CA ILE A 365 -19.69 -5.60 -14.95
C ILE A 365 -18.98 -4.69 -15.96
N TRP A 366 -19.63 -4.38 -17.09
CA TRP A 366 -19.11 -3.46 -18.11
C TRP A 366 -18.75 -2.09 -17.52
N LYS A 367 -19.67 -1.45 -16.79
CA LYS A 367 -19.42 -0.17 -16.12
C LYS A 367 -18.27 -0.26 -15.11
N SER A 368 -18.15 -1.37 -14.38
CA SER A 368 -17.06 -1.56 -13.42
C SER A 368 -15.69 -1.65 -14.10
N PHE A 369 -15.63 -2.23 -15.31
CA PHE A 369 -14.40 -2.28 -16.11
C PHE A 369 -14.02 -0.88 -16.61
N LYS A 370 -15.00 -0.03 -16.93
CA LYS A 370 -14.76 1.39 -17.18
C LYS A 370 -14.21 2.09 -15.93
N ILE A 371 -14.84 1.91 -14.77
CA ILE A 371 -14.38 2.53 -13.51
C ILE A 371 -12.92 2.14 -13.20
N GLN A 372 -12.51 0.91 -13.53
CA GLN A 372 -11.15 0.41 -13.30
C GLN A 372 -10.12 0.85 -14.36
N GLY A 373 -10.55 1.50 -15.45
CA GLY A 373 -9.68 1.85 -16.57
C GLY A 373 -9.34 0.65 -17.47
N LYS A 374 -10.15 -0.42 -17.47
CA LYS A 374 -9.98 -1.59 -18.36
C LYS A 374 -10.68 -1.42 -19.71
N LEU A 375 -11.77 -0.65 -19.72
CA LEU A 375 -12.51 -0.27 -20.92
C LEU A 375 -12.57 1.26 -20.99
N ARG A 376 -12.55 1.86 -22.19
CA ARG A 376 -12.76 3.31 -22.32
C ARG A 376 -14.14 3.73 -21.80
N ILE A 377 -14.20 4.91 -21.18
CA ILE A 377 -15.40 5.42 -20.52
C ILE A 377 -16.55 5.76 -21.48
N ASP A 378 -16.22 6.13 -22.72
CA ASP A 378 -17.13 6.53 -23.81
C ASP A 378 -17.86 5.35 -24.49
N LEU A 379 -17.37 4.11 -24.32
CA LEU A 379 -17.94 2.93 -24.99
C LEU A 379 -19.34 2.56 -24.51
N LEU A 380 -20.34 2.61 -25.39
CA LEU A 380 -21.68 2.13 -25.05
C LEU A 380 -21.67 0.63 -24.68
N PHE A 381 -22.60 0.22 -23.80
CA PHE A 381 -22.79 -1.19 -23.48
C PHE A 381 -23.34 -1.92 -24.72
N PRO A 382 -22.65 -2.93 -25.28
CA PRO A 382 -23.08 -3.59 -26.51
C PRO A 382 -24.24 -4.58 -26.24
N LYS A 383 -25.41 -4.03 -25.89
CA LYS A 383 -26.60 -4.76 -25.42
C LYS A 383 -26.99 -5.90 -26.36
N ARG A 384 -26.97 -5.67 -27.68
CA ARG A 384 -27.31 -6.71 -28.68
C ARG A 384 -26.35 -7.89 -28.68
N LYS A 385 -25.03 -7.64 -28.59
CA LYS A 385 -24.02 -8.72 -28.55
C LYS A 385 -24.18 -9.55 -27.28
N PHE A 386 -24.32 -8.90 -26.13
CA PHE A 386 -24.54 -9.63 -24.87
C PHE A 386 -25.87 -10.36 -24.83
N ALA A 387 -26.96 -9.76 -25.31
CA ALA A 387 -28.27 -10.42 -25.37
C ALA A 387 -28.23 -11.68 -26.25
N LYS A 388 -27.46 -11.67 -27.36
CA LYS A 388 -27.23 -12.85 -28.18
C LYS A 388 -26.43 -13.92 -27.42
N ALA A 389 -25.33 -13.53 -26.76
CA ALA A 389 -24.46 -14.44 -26.03
C ALA A 389 -25.14 -15.14 -24.82
N ILE A 390 -26.21 -14.56 -24.30
CA ILE A 390 -26.97 -15.13 -23.17
C ILE A 390 -28.34 -15.71 -23.59
N LYS A 391 -28.63 -15.78 -24.90
CA LYS A 391 -29.90 -16.33 -25.39
C LYS A 391 -29.89 -17.85 -25.25
N GLY A 392 -30.81 -18.39 -24.45
CA GLY A 392 -30.86 -19.83 -24.18
C GLY A 392 -29.87 -20.22 -23.08
N GLU A 393 -28.99 -21.18 -23.35
CA GLU A 393 -27.89 -21.50 -22.44
C GLU A 393 -26.83 -20.39 -22.49
N ILE A 394 -26.39 -19.91 -21.32
CA ILE A 394 -25.45 -18.80 -21.22
C ILE A 394 -24.07 -19.23 -21.75
N ASN A 395 -23.64 -18.62 -22.86
CA ASN A 395 -22.29 -18.83 -23.39
C ASN A 395 -21.28 -17.89 -22.72
N ILE A 396 -20.67 -18.35 -21.63
CA ILE A 396 -19.67 -17.57 -20.86
C ILE A 396 -18.46 -17.20 -21.72
N ASN A 397 -18.04 -18.07 -22.65
CA ASN A 397 -16.91 -17.82 -23.52
C ASN A 397 -17.19 -16.67 -24.50
N GLU A 398 -18.41 -16.60 -25.05
CA GLU A 398 -18.83 -15.49 -25.90
C GLU A 398 -18.93 -14.18 -25.11
N VAL A 399 -19.46 -14.22 -23.87
CA VAL A 399 -19.46 -13.06 -22.96
C VAL A 399 -18.02 -12.55 -22.74
N ILE A 400 -17.08 -13.43 -22.41
CA ILE A 400 -15.67 -13.07 -22.21
C ILE A 400 -15.07 -12.50 -23.51
N ALA A 401 -15.33 -13.12 -24.65
CA ALA A 401 -14.83 -12.68 -25.95
C ALA A 401 -15.28 -11.25 -26.27
N ILE A 402 -16.53 -10.89 -25.97
CA ILE A 402 -17.04 -9.52 -26.15
C ILE A 402 -16.24 -8.51 -25.30
N PHE A 403 -15.95 -8.82 -24.03
CA PHE A 403 -15.11 -7.95 -23.20
C PHE A 403 -13.70 -7.79 -23.77
N LEU A 404 -13.06 -8.91 -24.15
CA LEU A 404 -11.69 -8.91 -24.67
C LEU A 404 -11.57 -8.18 -26.02
N GLU A 405 -12.57 -8.32 -26.89
CA GLU A 405 -12.66 -7.60 -28.17
C GLU A 405 -12.53 -6.09 -27.93
N TYR A 406 -13.36 -5.54 -27.03
CA TYR A 406 -13.36 -4.10 -26.75
C TYR A 406 -12.14 -3.64 -25.96
N MET A 407 -11.65 -4.45 -25.01
CA MET A 407 -10.42 -4.13 -24.29
C MET A 407 -9.20 -4.04 -25.22
N THR A 408 -9.14 -4.93 -26.22
CA THR A 408 -8.05 -4.98 -27.20
C THR A 408 -8.18 -3.88 -28.24
N LYS A 409 -9.37 -3.72 -28.82
CA LYS A 409 -9.65 -2.71 -29.85
C LYS A 409 -9.49 -1.28 -29.35
N TYR A 410 -9.83 -1.03 -28.09
CA TYR A 410 -9.85 0.30 -27.49
C TYR A 410 -8.90 0.40 -26.30
N LYS A 411 -7.68 -0.09 -26.48
CA LYS A 411 -6.65 -0.13 -25.43
C LYS A 411 -6.31 1.27 -24.94
N LEU A 412 -6.32 1.45 -23.61
CA LEU A 412 -5.95 2.69 -22.94
C LEU A 412 -4.48 2.69 -22.52
N THR A 413 -3.80 3.82 -22.70
CA THR A 413 -2.47 4.09 -22.12
C THR A 413 -2.55 4.17 -20.59
N SER A 414 -1.40 4.03 -19.92
CA SER A 414 -1.34 4.11 -18.45
C SER A 414 -1.87 5.44 -17.90
N GLY A 415 -1.57 6.55 -18.60
CA GLY A 415 -2.04 7.89 -18.25
C GLY A 415 -3.55 8.03 -18.37
N GLU A 416 -4.13 7.61 -19.50
CA GLU A 416 -5.59 7.66 -19.69
C GLU A 416 -6.33 6.81 -18.68
N ARG A 417 -5.79 5.62 -18.31
CA ARG A 417 -6.37 4.79 -17.26
C ARG A 417 -6.38 5.49 -15.91
N LYS A 418 -5.29 6.18 -15.55
CA LYS A 418 -5.18 6.95 -14.30
C LYS A 418 -6.21 8.08 -14.29
N LEU A 419 -6.28 8.85 -15.38
CA LEU A 419 -7.24 9.95 -15.55
C LEU A 419 -8.69 9.45 -15.48
N GLN A 420 -9.00 8.35 -16.14
CA GLN A 420 -10.35 7.77 -16.14
C GLN A 420 -10.77 7.28 -14.76
N ARG A 421 -9.87 6.62 -14.02
CA ARG A 421 -10.12 6.23 -12.62
C ARG A 421 -10.38 7.46 -11.74
N ARG A 422 -9.62 8.54 -11.95
CA ARG A 422 -9.81 9.82 -11.24
C ARG A 422 -11.17 10.45 -11.57
N ARG A 423 -11.57 10.53 -12.84
CA ARG A 423 -12.91 10.99 -13.27
C ARG A 423 -14.03 10.20 -12.60
N ALA A 424 -13.91 8.88 -12.58
CA ALA A 424 -14.91 8.01 -11.96
C ALA A 424 -15.01 8.24 -10.44
N LEU A 425 -13.88 8.52 -9.79
CA LEU A 425 -13.82 8.85 -8.37
C LEU A 425 -14.48 10.20 -8.07
N VAL A 426 -14.10 11.25 -8.81
CA VAL A 426 -14.69 12.59 -8.67
C VAL A 426 -16.20 12.53 -8.88
N LYS A 427 -16.66 11.83 -9.92
CA LYS A 427 -18.10 11.69 -10.19
C LYS A 427 -18.85 10.93 -9.09
N ALA A 428 -18.21 9.98 -8.42
CA ALA A 428 -18.83 9.27 -7.31
C ALA A 428 -18.98 10.19 -6.09
N PHE A 429 -17.93 10.90 -5.72
CA PHE A 429 -17.93 11.81 -4.57
C PHE A 429 -18.76 13.07 -4.79
N SER A 430 -18.98 13.50 -6.04
CA SER A 430 -19.91 14.60 -6.35
C SER A 430 -21.38 14.29 -6.00
N THR A 431 -21.70 13.06 -5.59
CA THR A 431 -23.06 12.65 -5.18
C THR A 431 -23.21 12.54 -3.67
N VAL A 432 -22.13 12.81 -2.92
CA VAL A 432 -22.06 12.66 -1.46
C VAL A 432 -22.26 14.02 -0.81
N SER A 433 -23.05 14.09 0.26
CA SER A 433 -23.27 15.32 1.02
C SER A 433 -22.02 15.75 1.78
N GLU A 434 -21.88 17.05 2.03
CA GLU A 434 -20.77 17.61 2.81
C GLU A 434 -20.72 17.04 4.24
N GLU A 435 -21.89 16.79 4.85
CA GLU A 435 -21.99 16.12 6.16
C GLU A 435 -21.36 14.71 6.13
N THR A 436 -21.71 13.89 5.13
CA THR A 436 -21.14 12.55 4.98
C THR A 436 -19.64 12.63 4.70
N ILE A 437 -19.17 13.59 3.90
CA ILE A 437 -17.73 13.82 3.68
C ILE A 437 -17.00 14.14 4.98
N THR A 438 -17.55 15.03 5.80
CA THR A 438 -16.97 15.46 7.07
C THR A 438 -16.80 14.27 8.03
N LYS A 439 -17.84 13.43 8.16
CA LYS A 439 -17.78 12.22 8.99
C LYS A 439 -16.78 11.19 8.47
N ILE A 440 -16.63 11.06 7.14
CA ILE A 440 -15.57 10.23 6.55
C ILE A 440 -14.19 10.81 6.85
N GLN A 441 -14.00 12.13 6.77
CA GLN A 441 -12.72 12.76 7.08
C GLN A 441 -12.32 12.52 8.54
N GLU A 442 -13.27 12.60 9.47
CA GLU A 442 -13.06 12.27 10.88
C GLU A 442 -12.70 10.79 11.08
N LEU A 443 -13.52 9.88 10.54
CA LEU A 443 -13.33 8.43 10.67
C LEU A 443 -11.97 7.96 10.12
N TYR A 444 -11.45 8.60 9.07
CA TYR A 444 -10.17 8.26 8.44
C TYR A 444 -9.06 9.28 8.73
N LYS A 445 -9.22 10.18 9.71
CA LYS A 445 -8.28 11.27 9.99
C LYS A 445 -6.83 10.78 10.15
N LEU A 446 -6.64 9.70 10.91
CA LEU A 446 -5.33 9.08 11.07
C LEU A 446 -4.78 8.48 9.76
N ASP A 447 -5.60 7.87 8.91
CA ASP A 447 -5.12 7.39 7.60
C ASP A 447 -4.64 8.56 6.72
N PHE A 448 -5.31 9.71 6.77
CA PHE A 448 -4.88 10.90 6.03
C PHE A 448 -3.55 11.45 6.56
N MET A 449 -3.43 11.57 7.89
CA MET A 449 -2.23 12.09 8.55
C MET A 449 -1.04 11.14 8.40
N LEU A 450 -1.17 9.89 8.87
CA LEU A 450 -0.07 8.91 8.94
C LEU A 450 0.49 8.56 7.56
N PHE A 451 -0.37 8.51 6.53
CA PHE A 451 0.05 8.13 5.17
C PHE A 451 0.15 9.32 4.21
N GLN A 452 0.08 10.56 4.71
CA GLN A 452 0.23 11.79 3.93
C GLN A 452 -0.70 11.80 2.70
N TYR A 453 -1.99 11.61 2.93
CA TYR A 453 -3.01 11.77 1.90
C TYR A 453 -3.74 13.09 2.09
N ASP A 454 -4.07 13.74 0.98
CA ASP A 454 -4.95 14.92 0.97
C ASP A 454 -6.31 14.56 1.57
N THR A 455 -6.71 15.34 2.58
CA THR A 455 -8.00 15.23 3.26
C THR A 455 -9.14 15.77 2.42
N SER A 456 -8.86 16.60 1.40
CA SER A 456 -9.86 17.19 0.53
C SER A 456 -10.55 16.12 -0.31
N PRO A 457 -11.88 16.15 -0.45
CA PRO A 457 -12.57 15.22 -1.30
C PRO A 457 -12.11 15.39 -2.76
N PRO A 458 -12.17 14.32 -3.58
CA PRO A 458 -11.76 14.38 -4.97
C PRO A 458 -12.73 15.26 -5.78
N THR A 459 -12.32 16.49 -6.10
CA THR A 459 -13.11 17.47 -6.86
C THR A 459 -12.59 17.72 -8.28
N VAL A 460 -11.28 17.54 -8.52
CA VAL A 460 -10.62 17.83 -9.80
C VAL A 460 -10.16 16.55 -10.50
N VAL A 461 -10.28 16.54 -11.83
CA VAL A 461 -9.95 15.43 -12.75
C VAL A 461 -8.47 15.37 -13.09
#